data_AF-A0A4V6CEY7-F1
#
_entry.id   AF-A0A4V6CEY7-F1
#
_cell.length_a   1.000
_cell.length_b   1.000
_cell.length_c   1.000
_cell.angle_alpha   90.00
_cell.angle_beta   90.00
_cell.angle_gamma   90.00
#
_symmetry.space_group_name_H-M   'P 1'
#
loop_
_entity.id
_entity.type
_entity.pdbx_description
1 polymer ?
#
loop_
_entity_poly.entity_id
_entity_poly.type
_entity_poly.pdbx_seq_one_letter_code
_entity_poly.pdbx_strand_id
1 'polypeptide(L)'
;MKCQNANNYFFYALPVIAAFTIFTASARIENTIIANYDLEAGTSAHYEMMVSPPGKNTTVTLIPLDTNKKTPSIFKISACVNRYSGAVKQGEFRFSGAETDQNDLRLSNLGSFVNEHNLRTWWIHLNKQQNLLFNQDVGGLIVSDPSSFSFTAKACQPD
;
A
#
# COMPACT_ATOMS: atom_id res chain seq x y z
N MET A 1 19.89 28.24 -8.83
CA MET A 1 19.70 27.48 -7.57
C MET A 1 19.03 26.17 -7.95
N LYS A 2 19.65 25.03 -7.59
CA LYS A 2 19.27 23.68 -8.01
C LYS A 2 18.15 23.13 -7.11
N CYS A 3 16.94 22.97 -7.64
CA CYS A 3 15.89 22.13 -7.05
C CYS A 3 15.32 21.24 -8.16
N GLN A 4 16.10 20.26 -8.60
CA GLN A 4 15.70 19.31 -9.66
C GLN A 4 15.64 17.85 -9.15
N ASN A 5 15.70 17.62 -7.83
CA ASN A 5 16.01 16.30 -7.29
C ASN A 5 14.95 15.67 -6.36
N ALA A 6 13.69 16.10 -6.45
CA ALA A 6 12.60 15.46 -5.68
C ALA A 6 11.49 14.86 -6.54
N ASN A 7 11.48 15.10 -7.86
CA ASN A 7 10.32 14.80 -8.70
C ASN A 7 10.33 13.43 -9.40
N ASN A 8 11.36 12.60 -9.20
CA ASN A 8 11.46 11.28 -9.83
C ASN A 8 11.18 10.08 -8.89
N TYR A 9 10.86 10.33 -7.61
CA TYR A 9 10.72 9.24 -6.62
C TYR A 9 9.29 8.83 -6.29
N PHE A 10 8.26 9.50 -6.80
CA PHE A 10 6.91 9.39 -6.22
C PHE A 10 5.85 8.63 -7.04
N PHE A 11 6.19 8.04 -8.20
CA PHE A 11 5.18 7.44 -9.09
C PHE A 11 4.91 5.93 -8.93
N TYR A 12 5.50 5.24 -7.95
CA TYR A 12 5.44 3.76 -7.89
C TYR A 12 4.60 3.15 -6.75
N ALA A 13 3.81 3.94 -6.02
CA ALA A 13 3.09 3.47 -4.82
C ALA A 13 1.74 2.76 -5.07
N LEU A 14 1.25 2.65 -6.32
CA LEU A 14 -0.08 2.12 -6.60
C LEU A 14 -0.32 0.59 -6.48
N PRO A 15 0.66 -0.34 -6.59
CA PRO A 15 0.32 -1.77 -6.62
C PRO A 15 -0.10 -2.35 -5.26
N VAL A 16 0.10 -1.63 -4.15
CA VAL A 16 -0.23 -2.10 -2.80
C VAL A 16 -1.72 -1.90 -2.46
N ILE A 17 -2.43 -1.01 -3.16
CA ILE A 17 -3.82 -0.67 -2.81
C ILE A 17 -4.77 -1.84 -3.09
N ALA A 18 -4.50 -2.65 -4.13
CA ALA A 18 -5.30 -3.83 -4.45
C ALA A 18 -5.16 -4.96 -3.40
N ALA A 19 -4.02 -5.01 -2.68
CA ALA A 19 -3.75 -6.00 -1.63
C ALA A 19 -4.76 -5.94 -0.47
N PHE A 20 -5.36 -4.77 -0.24
CA PHE A 20 -6.23 -4.53 0.91
C PHE A 20 -7.61 -5.20 0.80
N THR A 21 -8.05 -5.55 -0.42
CA THR A 21 -9.34 -6.21 -0.64
C THR A 21 -9.39 -7.62 -0.04
N ILE A 22 -8.25 -8.32 -0.01
CA ILE A 22 -8.10 -9.68 0.52
C ILE A 22 -8.36 -9.74 2.04
N PHE A 23 -8.17 -8.63 2.77
CA PHE A 23 -8.47 -8.54 4.20
C PHE A 23 -9.95 -8.29 4.51
N THR A 24 -10.77 -8.02 3.48
CA THR A 24 -12.19 -7.69 3.63
C THR A 24 -13.12 -8.71 2.97
N ALA A 25 -12.62 -9.48 2.00
CA ALA A 25 -13.38 -10.52 1.32
C ALA A 25 -13.29 -11.85 2.08
N SER A 26 -14.44 -12.41 2.45
CA SER A 26 -14.56 -13.79 2.98
C SER A 26 -14.42 -14.87 1.90
N ALA A 27 -14.17 -14.47 0.64
CA ALA A 27 -13.97 -15.38 -0.48
C ALA A 27 -12.50 -15.78 -0.55
N ARG A 28 -12.25 -17.08 -0.77
CA ARG A 28 -10.92 -17.65 -0.96
C ARG A 28 -10.40 -17.19 -2.33
N ILE A 29 -9.79 -16.01 -2.37
CA ILE A 29 -9.12 -15.51 -3.57
C ILE A 29 -7.87 -16.38 -3.75
N GLU A 30 -7.93 -17.32 -4.71
CA GLU A 30 -6.85 -18.28 -4.94
C GLU A 30 -5.65 -17.61 -5.62
N ASN A 31 -5.90 -16.82 -6.66
CA ASN A 31 -4.86 -16.08 -7.40
C ASN A 31 -5.28 -14.62 -7.60
N THR A 32 -4.38 -13.68 -7.31
CA THR A 32 -4.55 -12.24 -7.63
C THR A 32 -3.43 -11.80 -8.54
N ILE A 33 -3.75 -11.17 -9.68
CA ILE A 33 -2.75 -10.56 -10.55
C ILE A 33 -2.81 -9.05 -10.36
N ILE A 34 -1.66 -8.44 -10.04
CA ILE A 34 -1.47 -6.99 -10.06
C ILE A 34 -0.82 -6.60 -11.37
N ALA A 35 -1.48 -5.72 -12.11
CA ALA A 35 -0.91 -5.06 -13.28
C ALA A 35 -0.57 -3.61 -12.93
N ASN A 36 0.66 -3.20 -13.22
CA ASN A 36 1.10 -1.81 -13.17
C ASN A 36 1.38 -1.35 -14.61
N TYR A 37 0.74 -0.26 -15.02
CA TYR A 37 0.94 0.37 -16.31
C TYR A 37 1.57 1.75 -16.11
N ASP A 38 2.77 1.92 -16.63
CA ASP A 38 3.39 3.23 -16.80
C ASP A 38 3.01 3.75 -18.18
N LEU A 39 2.01 4.65 -18.20
CA LEU A 39 1.48 5.23 -19.43
C LEU A 39 2.44 6.23 -20.08
N GLU A 40 3.38 6.80 -19.32
CA GLU A 40 4.35 7.74 -19.84
C GLU A 40 5.49 6.99 -20.55
N ALA A 41 6.01 5.95 -19.93
CA ALA A 41 7.07 5.11 -20.52
C ALA A 41 6.53 4.05 -21.50
N GLY A 42 5.21 3.83 -21.54
CA GLY A 42 4.59 2.78 -22.35
C GLY A 42 4.96 1.37 -21.89
N THR A 43 5.29 1.20 -20.61
CA THR A 43 5.72 -0.09 -20.05
C THR A 43 4.66 -0.65 -19.10
N SER A 44 4.63 -1.97 -18.98
CA SER A 44 3.78 -2.66 -18.02
C SER A 44 4.58 -3.66 -17.22
N ALA A 45 4.12 -3.97 -16.01
CA ALA A 45 4.50 -5.22 -15.37
C ALA A 45 3.37 -5.84 -14.60
N HIS A 46 3.46 -7.16 -14.52
CA HIS A 46 2.44 -7.99 -13.96
C HIS A 46 3.05 -8.86 -12.87
N TYR A 47 2.36 -8.96 -11.74
CA TYR A 47 2.78 -9.74 -10.60
C TYR A 47 1.64 -10.64 -10.16
N GLU A 48 1.93 -11.92 -9.94
CA GLU A 48 1.07 -12.77 -9.14
C GLU A 48 1.29 -12.43 -7.66
N MET A 49 0.21 -12.14 -6.94
CA MET A 49 0.20 -11.85 -5.52
C MET A 49 -0.27 -13.06 -4.74
N MET A 50 0.57 -13.50 -3.80
CA MET A 50 0.24 -14.49 -2.79
C MET A 50 0.19 -13.84 -1.40
N VAL A 51 -0.78 -14.23 -0.58
CA VAL A 51 -0.96 -13.70 0.78
C VAL A 51 -0.99 -14.86 1.77
N SER A 52 -0.08 -14.87 2.76
CA SER A 52 0.03 -16.00 3.70
C SER A 52 0.66 -15.62 5.06
N PRO A 53 0.08 -16.05 6.20
CA PRO A 53 -1.32 -16.44 6.37
C PRO A 53 -2.22 -15.20 6.27
N PRO A 54 -3.49 -15.32 5.83
CA PRO A 54 -4.41 -14.19 5.87
C PRO A 54 -4.75 -13.80 7.32
N GLY A 55 -4.85 -12.50 7.62
CA GLY A 55 -5.26 -12.01 8.93
C GLY A 55 -4.34 -10.92 9.51
N LYS A 56 -4.11 -10.97 10.84
CA LYS A 56 -3.40 -9.92 11.59
C LYS A 56 -1.93 -9.78 11.21
N ASN A 57 -1.23 -10.87 10.96
CA ASN A 57 0.16 -10.89 10.50
C ASN A 57 0.21 -11.67 9.20
N THR A 58 0.46 -10.96 8.11
CA THR A 58 0.47 -11.55 6.78
C THR A 58 1.77 -11.25 6.06
N THR A 59 2.14 -12.18 5.18
CA THR A 59 3.21 -11.98 4.22
C THR A 59 2.58 -11.84 2.85
N VAL A 60 2.86 -10.74 2.16
CA VAL A 60 2.49 -10.53 0.77
C VAL A 60 3.71 -10.82 -0.09
N THR A 61 3.60 -11.80 -0.96
CA THR A 61 4.63 -12.16 -1.94
C THR A 61 4.16 -11.76 -3.33
N LEU A 62 4.98 -11.00 -4.05
CA LEU A 62 4.76 -10.57 -5.43
C LEU A 62 5.73 -11.32 -6.34
N ILE A 63 5.20 -12.18 -7.19
CA ILE A 63 5.95 -12.99 -8.15
C ILE A 63 5.82 -12.34 -9.53
N PRO A 64 6.89 -11.82 -10.13
CA PRO A 64 6.82 -11.20 -11.46
C PRO A 64 6.46 -12.24 -12.53
N LEU A 65 5.49 -11.89 -13.39
CA LEU A 65 4.99 -12.77 -14.46
C LEU A 65 5.77 -12.62 -15.77
N ASP A 66 6.43 -11.49 -16.00
CA ASP A 66 7.24 -11.25 -17.20
C ASP A 66 8.71 -11.73 -17.02
N THR A 67 9.20 -12.39 -18.06
CA THR A 67 10.46 -13.15 -18.17
C THR A 67 11.74 -12.44 -17.72
N ASN A 68 12.39 -12.97 -16.68
CA ASN A 68 13.84 -13.26 -16.52
C ASN A 68 14.23 -13.31 -15.03
N LYS A 69 14.24 -14.50 -14.42
CA LYS A 69 14.86 -14.80 -13.10
C LYS A 69 14.70 -13.73 -11.99
N LYS A 70 13.62 -12.98 -12.00
CA LYS A 70 13.41 -11.97 -10.96
C LYS A 70 12.93 -12.68 -9.70
N THR A 71 13.62 -12.43 -8.59
CA THR A 71 13.25 -13.03 -7.31
C THR A 71 11.91 -12.43 -6.84
N PRO A 72 11.01 -13.23 -6.25
CA PRO A 72 9.79 -12.69 -5.65
C PRO A 72 10.11 -11.58 -4.65
N SER A 73 9.27 -10.57 -4.60
CA SER A 73 9.33 -9.53 -3.57
C SER A 73 8.38 -9.86 -2.44
N ILE A 74 8.85 -9.80 -1.20
CA ILE A 74 8.15 -10.22 0.00
C ILE A 74 7.98 -9.01 0.92
N PHE A 75 6.76 -8.79 1.40
CA PHE A 75 6.41 -7.72 2.34
C PHE A 75 5.73 -8.32 3.57
N LYS A 76 6.25 -8.00 4.76
CA LYS A 76 5.66 -8.39 6.03
C LYS A 76 4.71 -7.28 6.49
N ILE A 77 3.43 -7.61 6.61
CA ILE A 77 2.37 -6.66 6.88
C ILE A 77 1.57 -7.11 8.10
N SER A 78 1.46 -6.23 9.08
CA SER A 78 0.51 -6.40 10.17
C SER A 78 -0.74 -5.57 9.90
N ALA A 79 -1.89 -6.23 9.80
CA ALA A 79 -3.19 -5.61 9.58
C ALA A 79 -3.96 -5.47 10.89
N CYS A 80 -4.55 -4.30 11.10
CA CYS A 80 -5.22 -3.92 12.33
C CYS A 80 -6.52 -3.22 11.96
N VAL A 81 -7.46 -4.04 11.51
CA VAL A 81 -8.75 -3.63 10.96
C VAL A 81 -9.85 -3.89 11.98
N ASN A 82 -9.79 -3.15 13.09
CA ASN A 82 -10.67 -3.31 14.25
C ASN A 82 -11.70 -2.16 14.41
N ARG A 83 -11.80 -1.26 13.43
CA ARG A 83 -12.74 -0.13 13.44
C ARG A 83 -13.81 -0.30 12.38
N TYR A 84 -14.92 0.39 12.60
CA TYR A 84 -16.07 0.37 11.72
C TYR A 84 -16.62 1.79 11.54
N SER A 85 -17.03 2.13 10.31
CA SER A 85 -17.97 3.22 10.05
C SER A 85 -19.20 2.60 9.41
N GLY A 86 -20.30 2.58 10.17
CA GLY A 86 -21.45 1.73 9.85
C GLY A 86 -21.03 0.26 9.74
N ALA A 87 -21.27 -0.36 8.58
CA ALA A 87 -20.89 -1.74 8.30
C ALA A 87 -19.48 -1.87 7.66
N VAL A 88 -18.79 -0.77 7.37
CA VAL A 88 -17.51 -0.79 6.64
C VAL A 88 -16.33 -0.88 7.59
N LYS A 89 -15.50 -1.90 7.42
CA LYS A 89 -14.25 -2.11 8.14
C LYS A 89 -13.22 -1.01 7.83
N GLN A 90 -12.49 -0.60 8.85
CA GLN A 90 -11.41 0.40 8.77
C GLN A 90 -10.24 0.02 9.67
N GLY A 91 -9.06 0.53 9.35
CA GLY A 91 -7.88 0.23 10.14
C GLY A 91 -6.57 0.71 9.54
N GLU A 92 -5.50 0.21 10.14
CA GLU A 92 -4.12 0.47 9.76
C GLU A 92 -3.48 -0.82 9.25
N PHE A 93 -2.63 -0.68 8.24
CA PHE A 93 -1.67 -1.70 7.83
C PHE A 93 -0.26 -1.16 8.09
N ARG A 94 0.54 -1.97 8.77
CA ARG A 94 1.92 -1.64 9.13
C ARG A 94 2.85 -2.58 8.41
N PHE A 95 3.78 -2.02 7.65
CA PHE A 95 4.83 -2.78 6.99
C PHE A 95 6.01 -2.86 7.95
N SER A 96 6.41 -4.08 8.32
CA SER A 96 7.48 -4.35 9.29
C SER A 96 8.78 -4.81 8.64
N GLY A 97 8.75 -5.12 7.35
CA GLY A 97 9.94 -5.45 6.58
C GLY A 97 9.62 -5.82 5.14
N ALA A 98 10.60 -5.69 4.27
CA ALA A 98 10.52 -6.04 2.87
C ALA A 98 11.83 -6.68 2.37
N GLU A 99 11.70 -7.69 1.52
CA GLU A 99 12.79 -8.34 0.78
C GLU A 99 12.43 -8.27 -0.70
N THR A 100 13.23 -7.59 -1.52
CA THR A 100 12.83 -7.21 -2.88
C THR A 100 13.96 -7.44 -3.86
N ASP A 101 13.62 -7.79 -5.10
CA ASP A 101 14.61 -7.88 -6.19
C ASP A 101 15.12 -6.49 -6.57
N GLN A 102 16.44 -6.29 -6.51
CA GLN A 102 17.10 -5.04 -6.90
C GLN A 102 16.94 -4.72 -8.40
N ASN A 103 16.67 -5.73 -9.23
CA ASN A 103 16.40 -5.56 -10.66
C ASN A 103 14.95 -5.14 -10.95
N ASP A 104 14.08 -5.15 -9.93
CA ASP A 104 12.77 -4.52 -10.00
C ASP A 104 12.81 -3.20 -9.24
N LEU A 105 13.21 -2.13 -9.93
CA LEU A 105 13.33 -0.78 -9.36
C LEU A 105 12.05 -0.32 -8.66
N ARG A 106 10.87 -0.77 -9.10
CA ARG A 106 9.59 -0.36 -8.51
C ARG A 106 9.40 -0.97 -7.14
N LEU A 107 9.54 -2.29 -7.05
CA LEU A 107 9.35 -3.00 -5.78
C LEU A 107 10.53 -2.78 -4.84
N SER A 108 11.76 -2.68 -5.35
CA SER A 108 12.95 -2.38 -4.52
C SER A 108 12.91 -1.01 -3.88
N ASN A 109 12.47 0.03 -4.60
CA ASN A 109 12.30 1.35 -3.99
C ASN A 109 11.25 1.34 -2.86
N LEU A 110 10.12 0.66 -3.08
CA LEU A 110 9.11 0.47 -2.04
C LEU A 110 9.68 -0.33 -0.85
N GLY A 111 10.45 -1.39 -1.13
CA GLY A 111 11.07 -2.22 -0.10
C GLY A 111 12.06 -1.44 0.76
N SER A 112 12.94 -0.63 0.14
CA SER A 112 13.85 0.27 0.85
C SER A 112 13.07 1.25 1.73
N PHE A 113 12.03 1.89 1.19
CA PHE A 113 11.19 2.80 1.98
C PHE A 113 10.53 2.12 3.18
N VAL A 114 9.99 0.92 2.99
CA VAL A 114 9.40 0.12 4.07
C VAL A 114 10.43 -0.14 5.18
N ASN A 115 11.62 -0.59 4.80
CA ASN A 115 12.69 -0.95 5.73
C ASN A 115 13.27 0.26 6.47
N GLU A 116 13.37 1.42 5.81
CA GLU A 116 13.91 2.64 6.40
C GLU A 116 12.90 3.39 7.27
N HIS A 117 11.62 3.39 6.88
CA HIS A 117 10.62 4.30 7.44
C HIS A 117 9.44 3.64 8.14
N ASN A 118 9.39 2.31 8.23
CA ASN A 118 8.28 1.57 8.84
C ASN A 118 6.91 2.04 8.29
N LEU A 119 6.74 1.93 6.97
CA LEU A 119 5.57 2.44 6.25
C LEU A 119 4.26 2.02 6.94
N ARG A 120 3.36 3.00 7.11
CA ARG A 120 2.01 2.81 7.64
C ARG A 120 1.00 3.33 6.65
N THR A 121 -0.01 2.53 6.35
CA THR A 121 -1.08 2.90 5.44
C THR A 121 -2.42 2.76 6.13
N TRP A 122 -3.29 3.75 5.97
CA TRP A 122 -4.62 3.75 6.58
C TRP A 122 -5.69 3.41 5.55
N TRP A 123 -6.58 2.50 5.93
CA TRP A 123 -7.78 2.18 5.17
C TRP A 123 -8.98 2.80 5.87
N ILE A 124 -9.48 3.88 5.30
CA ILE A 124 -10.52 4.73 5.88
C ILE A 124 -11.67 4.81 4.89
N HIS A 125 -12.89 4.61 5.40
CA HIS A 125 -14.10 4.85 4.61
C HIS A 125 -14.47 6.33 4.73
N LEU A 126 -14.51 7.01 3.59
CA LEU A 126 -14.98 8.39 3.49
C LEU A 126 -16.49 8.41 3.34
N ASN A 127 -17.18 9.11 4.25
CA ASN A 127 -18.59 9.40 4.11
C ASN A 127 -18.83 10.67 3.26
N LYS A 128 -20.10 11.00 3.01
CA LYS A 128 -20.47 12.17 2.18
C LYS A 128 -20.06 13.53 2.76
N GLN A 129 -19.74 13.61 4.05
CA GLN A 129 -19.29 14.83 4.70
C GLN A 129 -17.76 14.97 4.73
N GLN A 130 -17.03 13.87 4.53
CA GLN A 130 -15.57 13.82 4.62
C GLN A 130 -14.93 14.11 3.26
N ASN A 131 -14.39 15.31 3.09
CA ASN A 131 -13.67 15.70 1.87
C ASN A 131 -12.15 15.63 2.06
N LEU A 132 -11.48 15.04 1.08
CA LEU A 132 -10.02 15.09 0.93
C LEU A 132 -9.65 16.02 -0.21
N LEU A 133 -8.78 16.98 0.07
CA LEU A 133 -8.23 17.90 -0.92
C LEU A 133 -6.77 17.54 -1.14
N PHE A 134 -6.37 17.27 -2.38
CA PHE A 134 -4.96 17.10 -2.70
C PHE A 134 -4.33 18.47 -2.95
N ASN A 135 -3.34 18.82 -2.11
CA ASN A 135 -2.53 20.00 -2.29
C ASN A 135 -1.24 19.60 -3.03
N GLN A 136 -1.10 20.10 -4.26
CA GLN A 136 0.04 19.80 -5.13
C GLN A 136 1.34 20.43 -4.63
N ASP A 137 1.29 21.60 -4.00
CA ASP A 137 2.49 22.33 -3.54
C ASP A 137 3.21 21.59 -2.41
N VAL A 138 2.44 20.91 -1.56
CA VAL A 138 2.97 20.09 -0.47
C VAL A 138 2.97 18.58 -0.77
N GLY A 139 2.47 18.18 -1.95
CA GLY A 139 2.31 16.78 -2.35
C GLY A 139 1.45 15.97 -1.36
N GLY A 140 0.48 16.60 -0.70
CA GLY A 140 -0.19 16.07 0.48
C GLY A 140 -1.71 16.09 0.39
N LEU A 141 -2.36 15.18 1.12
CA LEU A 141 -3.81 15.18 1.31
C LEU A 141 -4.18 16.02 2.53
N ILE A 142 -5.12 16.94 2.35
CA ILE A 142 -5.65 17.83 3.38
C ILE A 142 -7.10 17.44 3.68
N VAL A 143 -7.43 17.36 4.95
CA VAL A 143 -8.80 17.19 5.43
C VAL A 143 -9.43 18.58 5.59
N SER A 144 -10.53 18.84 4.89
CA SER A 144 -11.17 20.17 4.90
C SER A 144 -11.86 20.50 6.21
N ASP A 145 -12.42 19.50 6.88
CA ASP A 145 -13.07 19.62 8.19
C ASP A 145 -12.54 18.53 9.12
N PRO A 146 -11.56 18.86 9.99
CA PRO A 146 -11.00 17.91 10.94
C PRO A 146 -12.03 17.30 11.89
N SER A 147 -13.15 17.99 12.16
CA SER A 147 -14.20 17.49 13.04
C SER A 147 -15.05 16.40 12.37
N SER A 148 -15.19 16.45 11.04
CA SER A 148 -15.80 15.37 10.25
C SER A 148 -14.90 14.13 10.15
N PHE A 149 -13.59 14.29 10.37
CA PHE A 149 -12.65 13.19 10.53
C PHE A 149 -12.42 12.90 12.01
N SER A 150 -13.28 12.06 12.61
CA SER A 150 -13.03 11.50 13.94
C SER A 150 -11.91 10.46 13.89
N PHE A 151 -10.67 10.92 13.65
CA PHE A 151 -9.50 10.07 13.57
C PHE A 151 -8.85 9.95 14.96
N THR A 152 -9.43 9.12 15.82
CA THR A 152 -8.70 8.66 17.02
C THR A 152 -7.83 7.49 16.60
N ALA A 153 -6.63 7.76 16.08
CA ALA A 153 -5.59 6.75 15.92
C ALA A 153 -5.13 6.24 17.30
N LYS A 154 -5.90 5.33 17.90
CA LYS A 154 -5.27 4.33 18.75
C LYS A 154 -4.44 3.47 17.80
N ALA A 155 -3.15 3.79 17.69
CA ALA A 155 -2.16 2.95 17.03
C ALA A 155 -2.40 1.51 17.50
N CYS A 156 -2.21 0.56 16.60
CA CYS A 156 -2.38 -0.85 16.95
C CYS A 156 -1.56 -1.13 18.20
N GLN A 157 -2.25 -1.49 19.28
CA GLN A 157 -1.56 -1.89 20.49
C GLN A 157 -0.68 -3.09 20.09
N PRO A 158 0.64 -3.02 20.34
CA PRO A 158 1.42 -4.24 20.31
C PRO A 158 0.79 -5.19 21.33
N ASP A 159 0.57 -6.43 20.92
CA ASP A 159 0.24 -7.49 21.90
C ASP A 159 1.40 -7.62 22.89
#